data_AF-A0A7C6F3L9-F1
#
_entry.id   AF-A0A7C6F3L9-F1
#
_cell.length_a   1.000
_cell.length_b   1.000
_cell.length_c   1.000
_cell.angle_alpha   90.00
_cell.angle_beta   90.00
_cell.angle_gamma   90.00
#
_symmetry.space_group_name_H-M   'P 1'
#
loop_
_entity.id
_entity.type
_entity.pdbx_description
1 polymer ?
#
loop_
_entity_poly.entity_id
_entity_poly.type
_entity_poly.pdbx_seq_one_letter_code
_entity_poly.pdbx_strand_id
1 'polypeptide(L)'
;GADIVVRPPGTSLIGLSSAPMSEKMVDFLLRQPHVTHAVGSMTHPLSGVTTITGVKLDEFERISGGFKYLDGGPIRGPGQIIVDNFYARQNNLRAGSTIRLLNRDWRVAGVVEEGKLARLVIPLDVLQDLTANTGKISQVWVKVDDPANVPAVIASLKAQLKNYPIYSMEELTSLISVNNVPGLQAFIAVIIALAIVVGFLVVFLSLYTAVLERTREIGILKALGASPAYVLNILFRETVLLALGGTLLGILFSYATRLVIMSWAPASLTQMIVPDWWGIAGAIALAGALLGATYPGWRAARSESYGPARRISLCRGTFGIRQVHTVSHPGRAFGAHFRNRHSRRVRLKPALRRRAHGSAPQDGGLRISEIQPAAYAYRSR
;
A
#
# COMPACT_ATOMS: atom_id res chain seq x y z
N GLY A 1 -7.73 -1.16 -34.35
CA GLY A 1 -6.88 -1.47 -33.18
C GLY A 1 -6.12 -2.74 -33.43
N ALA A 2 -4.95 -2.91 -32.80
CA ALA A 2 -4.18 -4.16 -32.82
C ALA A 2 -4.91 -5.30 -32.11
N ASP A 3 -4.49 -6.55 -32.36
CA ASP A 3 -5.10 -7.76 -31.78
C ASP A 3 -4.11 -8.55 -30.91
N ILE A 4 -2.80 -8.41 -31.19
CA ILE A 4 -1.71 -9.11 -30.52
C ILE A 4 -0.63 -8.10 -30.09
N VAL A 5 -0.02 -8.32 -28.93
CA VAL A 5 1.21 -7.64 -28.50
C VAL A 5 2.34 -8.64 -28.31
N VAL A 6 3.49 -8.32 -28.89
CA VAL A 6 4.76 -9.04 -28.72
C VAL A 6 5.69 -8.18 -27.88
N ARG A 7 6.11 -8.69 -26.71
CA ARG A 7 7.08 -8.03 -25.82
C ARG A 7 8.39 -8.83 -25.76
N PRO A 8 9.52 -8.19 -25.41
CA PRO A 8 10.78 -8.88 -25.25
C PRO A 8 10.82 -9.80 -24.01
N PRO A 9 11.70 -10.83 -24.02
CA PRO A 9 11.95 -11.69 -22.87
C PRO A 9 12.31 -10.91 -21.60
N GLY A 10 11.90 -11.44 -20.45
CA GLY A 10 12.19 -10.83 -19.14
C GLY A 10 11.40 -9.54 -18.81
N THR A 11 10.48 -9.09 -19.67
CA THR A 11 9.61 -7.96 -19.34
C THR A 11 8.41 -8.38 -18.48
N SER A 12 8.11 -7.59 -17.44
CA SER A 12 6.90 -7.73 -16.64
C SER A 12 5.77 -6.87 -17.22
N LEU A 13 4.54 -7.37 -17.21
CA LEU A 13 3.38 -6.64 -17.74
C LEU A 13 3.15 -5.31 -17.03
N ILE A 14 3.34 -5.30 -15.71
CA ILE A 14 3.23 -4.17 -14.78
C ILE A 14 4.50 -3.29 -14.80
N GLY A 15 5.58 -3.78 -15.39
CA GLY A 15 6.84 -3.05 -15.51
C GLY A 15 6.70 -1.84 -16.44
N LEU A 16 6.87 -0.63 -15.87
CA LEU A 16 6.98 0.62 -16.63
C LEU A 16 8.29 0.72 -17.45
N SER A 17 9.25 -0.16 -17.17
CA SER A 17 10.42 -0.40 -18.00
C SER A 17 10.24 -1.65 -18.87
N SER A 18 10.87 -1.61 -20.04
CA SER A 18 10.94 -2.71 -20.99
C SER A 18 12.40 -2.94 -21.37
N ALA A 19 12.80 -4.20 -21.53
CA ALA A 19 14.06 -4.49 -22.21
C ALA A 19 13.94 -4.03 -23.68
N PRO A 20 14.97 -3.43 -24.28
CA PRO A 20 14.92 -3.00 -25.67
C PRO A 20 15.24 -4.18 -26.61
N MET A 21 14.35 -4.47 -27.57
CA MET A 21 14.58 -5.43 -28.66
C MET A 21 14.77 -4.70 -30.00
N SER A 22 15.35 -5.35 -31.00
CA SER A 22 15.59 -4.72 -32.31
C SER A 22 14.29 -4.42 -33.06
N GLU A 23 14.23 -3.26 -33.71
CA GLU A 23 13.11 -2.84 -34.56
C GLU A 23 12.86 -3.81 -35.74
N LYS A 24 13.86 -4.58 -36.17
CA LYS A 24 13.75 -5.66 -37.17
C LYS A 24 12.75 -6.76 -36.79
N MET A 25 12.30 -6.81 -35.53
CA MET A 25 11.18 -7.66 -35.11
C MET A 25 9.86 -7.29 -35.82
N VAL A 26 9.68 -6.01 -36.20
CA VAL A 26 8.52 -5.57 -37.00
C VAL A 26 8.55 -6.22 -38.39
N ASP A 27 9.69 -6.17 -39.10
CA ASP A 27 9.88 -6.80 -40.41
C ASP A 27 9.68 -8.33 -40.36
N PHE A 28 10.07 -8.97 -39.25
CA PHE A 28 9.87 -10.40 -39.03
C PHE A 28 8.39 -10.75 -38.82
N LEU A 29 7.65 -9.94 -38.06
CA LEU A 29 6.23 -10.15 -37.79
C LEU A 29 5.36 -9.85 -39.02
N LEU A 30 5.71 -8.85 -39.83
CA LEU A 30 5.04 -8.54 -41.11
C LEU A 30 5.15 -9.66 -42.17
N ARG A 31 6.06 -10.61 -42.00
CA ARG A 31 6.23 -11.77 -42.91
C ARG A 31 5.43 -13.01 -42.50
N GLN A 32 4.73 -12.95 -41.37
CA GLN A 32 3.99 -14.09 -40.84
C GLN A 32 2.61 -14.18 -41.50
N PRO A 33 2.08 -15.40 -41.75
CA PRO A 33 0.73 -15.55 -42.29
C PRO A 33 -0.31 -14.87 -41.38
N HIS A 34 -1.37 -14.35 -41.99
CA HIS A 34 -2.48 -13.63 -41.34
C HIS A 34 -2.13 -12.29 -40.67
N VAL A 35 -0.85 -11.88 -40.60
CA VAL A 35 -0.48 -10.53 -40.14
C VAL A 35 -0.66 -9.53 -41.29
N THR A 36 -1.50 -8.51 -41.09
CA THR A 36 -1.68 -7.42 -42.08
C THR A 36 -0.79 -6.22 -41.80
N HIS A 37 -0.58 -5.89 -40.53
CA HIS A 37 0.22 -4.74 -40.10
C HIS A 37 0.91 -5.03 -38.77
N ALA A 38 2.07 -4.42 -38.55
CA ALA A 38 2.76 -4.40 -37.27
C ALA A 38 3.40 -3.02 -37.03
N VAL A 39 3.41 -2.55 -35.78
CA VAL A 39 3.92 -1.24 -35.36
C VAL A 39 4.90 -1.44 -34.21
N GLY A 40 6.14 -0.98 -34.40
CA GLY A 40 7.10 -0.85 -33.31
C GLY A 40 6.76 0.33 -32.42
N SER A 41 6.77 0.12 -31.09
CA SER A 41 6.68 1.22 -30.12
C SER A 41 7.76 1.11 -29.06
N MET A 42 8.35 2.24 -28.68
CA MET A 42 9.27 2.36 -27.55
C MET A 42 8.55 3.08 -26.41
N THR A 43 8.73 2.65 -25.16
CA THR A 43 8.17 3.30 -23.97
C THR A 43 9.27 3.50 -22.94
N HIS A 44 9.43 4.74 -22.50
CA HIS A 44 10.44 5.17 -21.53
C HIS A 44 9.74 5.73 -20.27
N PRO A 45 10.11 5.30 -19.06
CA PRO A 45 9.60 5.91 -17.83
C PRO A 45 10.18 7.31 -17.64
N LEU A 46 9.33 8.25 -17.24
CA LEU A 46 9.72 9.57 -16.76
C LEU A 46 9.66 9.58 -15.22
N SER A 47 9.31 10.71 -14.60
CA SER A 47 9.13 10.79 -13.15
C SER A 47 7.83 10.10 -12.68
N GLY A 48 7.91 9.43 -11.53
CA GLY A 48 6.81 8.70 -10.92
C GLY A 48 6.31 7.55 -11.79
N VAL A 49 5.00 7.51 -12.03
CA VAL A 49 4.35 6.51 -12.92
C VAL A 49 3.91 7.10 -14.26
N THR A 50 4.61 8.14 -14.72
CA THR A 50 4.40 8.72 -16.06
C THR A 50 5.38 8.10 -17.04
N THR A 51 4.88 7.66 -18.20
CA THR A 51 5.69 7.16 -19.31
C THR A 51 5.53 8.07 -20.52
N ILE A 52 6.55 8.08 -21.37
CA ILE A 52 6.50 8.65 -22.72
C ILE A 52 6.69 7.52 -23.74
N THR A 53 5.88 7.51 -24.79
CA THR A 53 5.89 6.47 -25.82
C THR A 53 6.23 7.06 -27.18
N GLY A 54 7.24 6.47 -27.82
CA GLY A 54 7.64 6.74 -29.19
C GLY A 54 6.93 5.76 -30.14
N VAL A 55 6.27 6.29 -31.17
CA VAL A 55 5.70 5.51 -32.28
C VAL A 55 5.96 6.20 -33.60
N LYS A 56 5.96 5.44 -34.70
CA LYS A 56 5.77 6.02 -36.04
C LYS A 56 4.28 6.27 -36.23
N LEU A 57 3.89 7.53 -36.34
CA LEU A 57 2.47 7.91 -36.40
C LEU A 57 1.79 7.24 -37.60
N ASP A 58 2.37 7.34 -38.80
CA ASP A 58 1.80 6.81 -40.04
C ASP A 58 1.50 5.29 -39.99
N GLU A 59 2.36 4.50 -39.34
CA GLU A 59 2.14 3.07 -39.13
C GLU A 59 1.05 2.84 -38.05
N PHE A 60 1.09 3.62 -36.97
CA PHE A 60 0.12 3.53 -35.88
C PHE A 60 -1.30 3.91 -36.32
N GLU A 61 -1.47 4.94 -37.15
CA GLU A 61 -2.78 5.37 -37.64
C GLU A 61 -3.44 4.27 -38.49
N ARG A 62 -2.67 3.54 -39.31
CA ARG A 62 -3.14 2.37 -40.09
C ARG A 62 -3.67 1.23 -39.19
N ILE A 63 -3.03 0.96 -38.05
CA ILE A 63 -3.49 -0.08 -37.10
C ILE A 63 -4.65 0.39 -36.21
N SER A 64 -4.65 1.66 -35.82
CA SER A 64 -5.54 2.18 -34.76
C SER A 64 -6.81 2.87 -35.28
N GLY A 65 -6.81 3.37 -36.52
CA GLY A 65 -7.76 4.41 -36.96
C GLY A 65 -7.36 5.82 -36.51
N GLY A 66 -6.15 5.97 -35.96
CA GLY A 66 -5.56 7.23 -35.54
C GLY A 66 -6.03 7.76 -34.19
N PHE A 67 -5.50 8.93 -33.83
CA PHE A 67 -5.89 9.66 -32.62
C PHE A 67 -7.11 10.54 -32.87
N LYS A 68 -8.04 10.55 -31.91
CA LYS A 68 -9.09 11.56 -31.86
C LYS A 68 -8.57 12.76 -31.08
N TYR A 69 -8.31 13.85 -31.80
CA TYR A 69 -7.90 15.12 -31.20
C TYR A 69 -9.12 15.82 -30.60
N LEU A 70 -8.99 16.25 -29.35
CA LEU A 70 -9.95 17.08 -28.60
C LEU A 70 -9.58 18.56 -28.69
N ASP A 71 -8.28 18.85 -28.88
CA ASP A 71 -7.70 20.17 -29.12
C ASP A 71 -6.46 20.00 -30.04
N GLY A 72 -6.16 20.99 -30.87
CA GLY A 72 -5.00 20.97 -31.78
C GLY A 72 -5.09 19.94 -32.91
N GLY A 73 -4.00 19.20 -33.15
CA GLY A 73 -3.92 18.22 -34.24
C GLY A 73 -2.62 17.40 -34.24
N PRO A 74 -2.31 16.71 -35.36
CA PRO A 74 -1.16 15.80 -35.46
C PRO A 74 0.19 16.51 -35.43
N ILE A 75 1.22 15.74 -35.07
CA ILE A 75 2.63 16.18 -35.01
C ILE A 75 3.11 16.55 -36.42
N ARG A 76 3.64 17.77 -36.56
CA ARG A 76 4.19 18.32 -37.82
C ARG A 76 5.72 18.50 -37.80
N GLY A 77 6.40 18.03 -36.75
CA GLY A 77 7.86 18.13 -36.66
C GLY A 77 8.44 17.64 -35.32
N PRO A 78 9.76 17.36 -35.26
CA PRO A 78 10.42 16.61 -34.18
C PRO A 78 10.60 17.36 -32.85
N GLY A 79 10.02 18.56 -32.72
CA GLY A 79 9.94 19.31 -31.46
C GLY A 79 8.53 19.35 -30.87
N GLN A 80 7.61 18.53 -31.39
CA GLN A 80 6.21 18.50 -30.98
C GLN A 80 5.82 17.19 -30.28
N ILE A 81 4.81 17.27 -29.42
CA ILE A 81 4.33 16.17 -28.57
C ILE A 81 2.79 16.10 -28.57
N ILE A 82 2.25 14.89 -28.58
CA ILE A 82 0.84 14.61 -28.32
C ILE A 82 0.68 14.26 -26.83
N VAL A 83 -0.39 14.76 -26.23
CA VAL A 83 -0.66 14.65 -24.79
C VAL A 83 -2.08 14.14 -24.59
N ASP A 84 -2.32 13.23 -23.65
CA ASP A 84 -3.69 12.81 -23.33
C ASP A 84 -4.48 13.88 -22.57
N ASN A 85 -5.81 13.85 -22.67
CA ASN A 85 -6.72 14.73 -21.93
C ASN A 85 -6.41 14.79 -20.42
N PHE A 86 -5.90 13.69 -19.85
CA PHE A 86 -5.69 13.55 -18.42
C PHE A 86 -4.42 14.27 -17.93
N TYR A 87 -3.27 14.07 -18.60
CA TYR A 87 -2.04 14.83 -18.34
C TYR A 87 -2.19 16.30 -18.75
N ALA A 88 -2.93 16.59 -19.83
CA ALA A 88 -3.24 17.96 -20.24
C ALA A 88 -4.02 18.72 -19.15
N ARG A 89 -5.08 18.10 -18.58
CA ARG A 89 -5.84 18.69 -17.46
C ARG A 89 -4.99 18.87 -16.21
N GLN A 90 -4.16 17.90 -15.84
CA GLN A 90 -3.27 18.05 -14.67
C GLN A 90 -2.34 19.27 -14.79
N ASN A 91 -1.73 19.45 -15.97
CA ASN A 91 -0.69 20.44 -16.19
C ASN A 91 -1.23 21.74 -16.83
N ASN A 92 -2.55 21.90 -16.91
CA ASN A 92 -3.26 23.02 -17.54
C ASN A 92 -2.81 23.33 -18.99
N LEU A 93 -2.50 22.27 -19.75
CA LEU A 93 -1.98 22.36 -21.11
C LEU A 93 -3.11 22.42 -22.15
N ARG A 94 -2.80 23.06 -23.27
CA ARG A 94 -3.62 23.09 -24.49
C ARG A 94 -2.74 22.90 -25.72
N ALA A 95 -3.34 22.77 -26.89
CA ALA A 95 -2.61 22.82 -28.14
C ALA A 95 -1.79 24.12 -28.24
N GLY A 96 -0.53 23.99 -28.64
CA GLY A 96 0.43 25.08 -28.72
C GLY A 96 1.17 25.43 -27.42
N SER A 97 0.78 24.91 -26.25
CA SER A 97 1.52 25.05 -24.98
C SER A 97 2.94 24.45 -25.07
N THR A 98 3.88 24.95 -24.25
CA THR A 98 5.24 24.41 -24.15
C THR A 98 5.43 23.65 -22.85
N ILE A 99 6.07 22.48 -22.89
CA ILE A 99 6.45 21.68 -21.71
C ILE A 99 7.90 21.20 -21.79
N ARG A 100 8.59 21.14 -20.65
CA ARG A 100 9.99 20.69 -20.58
C ARG A 100 10.07 19.23 -20.12
N LEU A 101 10.52 18.35 -21.00
CA LEU A 101 10.63 16.90 -20.78
C LEU A 101 11.94 16.38 -21.39
N LEU A 102 12.60 15.43 -20.72
CA LEU A 102 13.93 14.91 -21.12
C LEU A 102 14.97 16.03 -21.35
N ASN A 103 14.94 17.06 -20.49
CA ASN A 103 15.73 18.30 -20.57
C ASN A 103 15.58 19.10 -21.89
N ARG A 104 14.54 18.84 -22.67
CA ARG A 104 14.20 19.53 -23.91
C ARG A 104 12.83 20.20 -23.78
N ASP A 105 12.66 21.36 -24.42
CA ASP A 105 11.36 22.03 -24.48
C ASP A 105 10.58 21.52 -25.71
N TRP A 106 9.31 21.15 -25.49
CA TRP A 106 8.40 20.53 -26.45
C TRP A 106 7.14 21.36 -26.61
N ARG A 107 6.62 21.47 -27.85
CA ARG A 107 5.34 22.13 -28.10
C ARG A 107 4.22 21.11 -28.26
N VAL A 108 3.14 21.24 -27.50
CA VAL A 108 1.96 20.36 -27.62
C VAL A 108 1.33 20.56 -29.01
N ALA A 109 1.28 19.51 -29.83
CA ALA A 109 0.63 19.52 -31.14
C ALA A 109 -0.90 19.47 -31.00
N GLY A 110 -1.38 18.63 -30.08
CA GLY A 110 -2.78 18.44 -29.76
C GLY A 110 -2.97 17.61 -28.51
N VAL A 111 -4.19 17.70 -27.97
CA VAL A 111 -4.66 16.91 -26.83
C VAL A 111 -5.58 15.81 -27.36
N VAL A 112 -5.35 14.56 -26.97
CA VAL A 112 -6.09 13.38 -27.49
C VAL A 112 -6.94 12.71 -26.43
N GLU A 113 -7.89 11.88 -26.86
CA GLU A 113 -8.70 11.05 -25.98
C GLU A 113 -7.84 10.09 -25.13
N GLU A 114 -8.24 9.89 -23.87
CA GLU A 114 -7.61 8.93 -22.96
C GLU A 114 -7.83 7.47 -23.40
N GLY A 115 -6.91 6.58 -23.03
CA GLY A 115 -6.98 5.14 -23.34
C GLY A 115 -6.29 4.70 -24.64
N LYS A 116 -5.73 5.61 -25.44
CA LYS A 116 -4.89 5.27 -26.61
C LYS A 116 -3.40 5.42 -26.28
N LEU A 117 -2.65 4.32 -26.36
CA LEU A 117 -1.21 4.21 -26.01
C LEU A 117 -0.90 4.72 -24.59
N ALA A 118 -0.13 5.79 -24.45
CA ALA A 118 0.36 6.35 -23.19
C ALA A 118 0.07 7.85 -23.12
N ARG A 119 0.19 8.43 -21.92
CA ARG A 119 -0.18 9.84 -21.64
C ARG A 119 0.59 10.88 -22.48
N LEU A 120 1.75 10.51 -22.99
CA LEU A 120 2.66 11.35 -23.75
C LEU A 120 3.17 10.56 -24.96
N VAL A 121 2.97 11.09 -26.16
CA VAL A 121 3.33 10.43 -27.42
C VAL A 121 4.19 11.35 -28.30
N ILE A 122 5.33 10.84 -28.76
CA ILE A 122 6.28 11.52 -29.66
C ILE A 122 6.68 10.58 -30.81
N PRO A 123 7.36 11.09 -31.86
CA PRO A 123 7.94 10.24 -32.89
C PRO A 123 8.96 9.24 -32.33
N LEU A 124 8.99 8.03 -32.88
CA LEU A 124 9.84 6.92 -32.40
C LEU A 124 11.33 7.23 -32.50
N ASP A 125 11.77 7.79 -33.63
CA ASP A 125 13.12 8.26 -33.91
C ASP A 125 13.62 9.24 -32.82
N VAL A 126 12.80 10.26 -32.50
CA VAL A 126 13.17 11.26 -31.51
C VAL A 126 13.28 10.67 -30.10
N LEU A 127 12.44 9.68 -29.74
CA LEU A 127 12.58 8.98 -28.45
C LEU A 127 13.80 8.06 -28.42
N GLN A 128 14.06 7.33 -29.52
CA GLN A 128 15.21 6.44 -29.64
C GLN A 128 16.52 7.22 -29.45
N ASP A 129 16.68 8.36 -30.13
CA ASP A 129 17.90 9.17 -30.05
C ASP A 129 18.06 9.84 -28.68
N LEU A 130 16.99 10.40 -28.11
CA LEU A 130 17.01 10.99 -26.76
C LEU A 130 17.30 9.98 -25.64
N THR A 131 17.18 8.69 -25.90
CA THR A 131 17.43 7.61 -24.93
C THR A 131 18.59 6.69 -25.31
N ALA A 132 19.37 7.02 -26.36
CA ALA A 132 20.47 6.21 -26.89
C ALA A 132 20.08 4.75 -27.24
N ASN A 133 18.89 4.57 -27.82
CA ASN A 133 18.30 3.28 -28.20
C ASN A 133 17.87 3.21 -29.68
N THR A 134 18.55 3.95 -30.56
CA THR A 134 18.41 3.91 -32.03
C THR A 134 18.32 2.48 -32.57
N GLY A 135 17.29 2.20 -33.37
CA GLY A 135 16.98 0.87 -33.93
C GLY A 135 16.42 -0.15 -32.93
N LYS A 136 15.95 0.28 -31.74
CA LYS A 136 15.33 -0.57 -30.72
C LYS A 136 13.94 -0.10 -30.30
N ILE A 137 13.13 -1.04 -29.85
CA ILE A 137 11.73 -0.86 -29.45
C ILE A 137 11.40 -1.67 -28.19
N SER A 138 10.30 -1.32 -27.53
CA SER A 138 9.83 -1.90 -26.27
C SER A 138 8.81 -3.02 -26.46
N GLN A 139 7.98 -2.92 -27.50
CA GLN A 139 6.93 -3.88 -27.84
C GLN A 139 6.45 -3.65 -29.29
N VAL A 140 6.00 -4.71 -29.95
CA VAL A 140 5.32 -4.62 -31.25
C VAL A 140 3.82 -4.84 -31.06
N TRP A 141 3.02 -3.95 -31.64
CA TRP A 141 1.58 -4.10 -31.79
C TRP A 141 1.29 -4.74 -33.15
N VAL A 142 0.52 -5.81 -33.20
CA VAL A 142 0.28 -6.59 -34.43
C VAL A 142 -1.23 -6.66 -34.72
N LYS A 143 -1.59 -6.44 -35.98
CA LYS A 143 -2.95 -6.53 -36.52
C LYS A 143 -3.06 -7.78 -37.39
N VAL A 144 -4.05 -8.61 -37.11
CA VAL A 144 -4.40 -9.82 -37.87
C VAL A 144 -5.47 -9.49 -38.92
N ASP A 145 -5.61 -10.33 -39.95
CA ASP A 145 -6.64 -10.21 -40.99
C ASP A 145 -8.05 -10.44 -40.44
N ASP A 146 -8.26 -11.56 -39.73
CA ASP A 146 -9.48 -11.95 -39.04
C ASP A 146 -9.19 -12.18 -37.54
N PRO A 147 -9.97 -11.62 -36.61
CA PRO A 147 -9.89 -11.95 -35.18
C PRO A 147 -9.89 -13.45 -34.87
N ALA A 148 -10.56 -14.29 -35.68
CA ALA A 148 -10.57 -15.75 -35.52
C ALA A 148 -9.18 -16.40 -35.72
N ASN A 149 -8.27 -15.77 -36.48
CA ASN A 149 -6.92 -16.27 -36.72
C ASN A 149 -5.95 -15.94 -35.56
N VAL A 150 -6.32 -15.04 -34.63
CA VAL A 150 -5.47 -14.59 -33.52
C VAL A 150 -4.87 -15.74 -32.69
N PRO A 151 -5.62 -16.79 -32.27
CA PRO A 151 -5.04 -17.90 -31.52
C PRO A 151 -4.01 -18.70 -32.32
N ALA A 152 -4.25 -18.89 -33.63
CA ALA A 152 -3.34 -19.62 -34.52
C ALA A 152 -2.04 -18.84 -34.77
N VAL A 153 -2.15 -17.52 -34.98
CA VAL A 153 -0.98 -16.62 -35.09
C VAL A 153 -0.19 -16.61 -33.79
N ILE A 154 -0.84 -16.49 -32.62
CA ILE A 154 -0.17 -16.56 -31.31
C ILE A 154 0.55 -17.91 -31.13
N ALA A 155 -0.06 -19.03 -31.52
CA ALA A 155 0.57 -20.35 -31.41
C ALA A 155 1.81 -20.48 -32.32
N SER A 156 1.71 -20.04 -33.59
CA SER A 156 2.84 -20.01 -34.53
C SER A 156 3.99 -19.13 -34.01
N LEU A 157 3.67 -17.93 -33.52
CA LEU A 157 4.65 -17.01 -32.96
C LEU A 157 5.30 -17.56 -31.69
N LYS A 158 4.54 -18.18 -30.77
CA LYS A 158 5.09 -18.81 -29.55
C LYS A 158 5.99 -20.02 -29.86
N ALA A 159 5.79 -20.71 -30.99
CA ALA A 159 6.68 -21.78 -31.45
C ALA A 159 8.00 -21.26 -32.03
N GLN A 160 7.97 -20.15 -32.79
CA GLN A 160 9.14 -19.52 -33.40
C GLN A 160 9.95 -18.68 -32.39
N LEU A 161 9.29 -17.81 -31.64
CA LEU A 161 9.88 -16.84 -30.71
C LEU A 161 9.89 -17.37 -29.27
N LYS A 162 10.68 -18.42 -29.04
CA LYS A 162 10.87 -18.98 -27.68
C LYS A 162 11.28 -17.90 -26.69
N ASN A 163 10.65 -17.90 -25.51
CA ASN A 163 10.84 -16.95 -24.40
C ASN A 163 10.31 -15.51 -24.62
N TYR A 164 9.65 -15.19 -25.73
CA TYR A 164 8.97 -13.89 -25.90
C TYR A 164 7.56 -13.94 -25.27
N PRO A 165 7.21 -13.01 -24.36
CA PRO A 165 5.82 -12.81 -23.94
C PRO A 165 4.96 -12.30 -25.11
N ILE A 166 3.95 -13.09 -25.49
CA ILE A 166 3.03 -12.80 -26.59
C ILE A 166 1.61 -12.97 -26.08
N TYR A 167 0.81 -11.92 -26.18
CA TYR A 167 -0.53 -11.81 -25.61
C TYR A 167 -1.54 -11.36 -26.66
N SER A 168 -2.76 -11.87 -26.64
CA SER A 168 -3.88 -11.22 -27.33
C SER A 168 -4.28 -9.93 -26.60
N MET A 169 -5.08 -9.05 -27.22
CA MET A 169 -5.63 -7.89 -26.50
C MET A 169 -6.54 -8.29 -25.34
N GLU A 170 -7.27 -9.41 -25.46
CA GLU A 170 -8.11 -9.95 -24.40
C GLU A 170 -7.28 -10.49 -23.22
N GLU A 171 -6.20 -11.24 -23.51
CA GLU A 171 -5.21 -11.71 -22.53
C GLU A 171 -4.50 -10.51 -21.87
N LEU A 172 -4.15 -9.47 -22.64
CA LEU A 172 -3.55 -8.24 -22.14
C LEU A 172 -4.49 -7.44 -21.22
N THR A 173 -5.75 -7.23 -21.61
CA THR A 173 -6.71 -6.46 -20.80
C THR A 173 -7.15 -7.22 -19.55
N SER A 174 -7.28 -8.55 -19.62
CA SER A 174 -7.56 -9.37 -18.44
C SER A 174 -6.38 -9.34 -17.46
N LEU A 175 -5.14 -9.50 -17.92
CA LEU A 175 -3.95 -9.44 -17.05
C LEU A 175 -3.64 -8.03 -16.48
N ILE A 176 -4.02 -6.95 -17.16
CA ILE A 176 -3.88 -5.57 -16.64
C ILE A 176 -5.00 -5.20 -15.65
N SER A 177 -6.13 -5.90 -15.68
CA SER A 177 -7.22 -5.67 -14.72
C SER A 177 -6.78 -5.92 -13.28
N VAL A 178 -7.22 -5.09 -12.34
CA VAL A 178 -6.78 -5.08 -10.93
C VAL A 178 -6.84 -6.46 -10.26
N ASN A 179 -7.80 -7.30 -10.66
CA ASN A 179 -7.99 -8.66 -10.17
C ASN A 179 -6.85 -9.63 -10.50
N ASN A 180 -6.06 -9.36 -11.56
CA ASN A 180 -5.04 -10.27 -12.08
C ASN A 180 -3.60 -9.79 -11.87
N VAL A 181 -3.38 -8.67 -11.15
CA VAL A 181 -2.05 -8.29 -10.67
C VAL A 181 -1.63 -9.30 -9.57
N PRO A 182 -0.64 -10.18 -9.81
CA PRO A 182 -0.35 -11.29 -8.90
C PRO A 182 0.09 -10.77 -7.53
N GLY A 183 -0.58 -11.24 -6.48
CA GLY A 183 -0.33 -10.84 -5.09
C GLY A 183 -1.01 -9.54 -4.64
N LEU A 184 -1.43 -8.64 -5.54
CA LEU A 184 -2.07 -7.38 -5.15
C LEU A 184 -3.43 -7.62 -4.45
N GLN A 185 -4.26 -8.50 -4.99
CA GLN A 185 -5.54 -8.86 -4.38
C GLN A 185 -5.34 -9.46 -2.97
N ALA A 186 -4.33 -10.32 -2.79
CA ALA A 186 -3.99 -10.90 -1.50
C ALA A 186 -3.47 -9.85 -0.49
N PHE A 187 -2.61 -8.93 -0.95
CA PHE A 187 -2.12 -7.80 -0.14
C PHE A 187 -3.26 -6.89 0.32
N ILE A 188 -4.18 -6.53 -0.57
CA ILE A 188 -5.38 -5.75 -0.25
C ILE A 188 -6.26 -6.52 0.76
N ALA A 189 -6.49 -7.81 0.55
CA ALA A 189 -7.28 -8.64 1.47
C ALA A 189 -6.67 -8.71 2.88
N VAL A 190 -5.33 -8.82 2.99
CA VAL A 190 -4.61 -8.80 4.28
C VAL A 190 -4.74 -7.44 4.97
N ILE A 191 -4.65 -6.33 4.23
CA ILE A 191 -4.85 -4.98 4.79
C ILE A 191 -6.29 -4.78 5.26
N ILE A 192 -7.29 -5.24 4.50
CA ILE A 192 -8.70 -5.21 4.90
C ILE A 192 -8.91 -6.04 6.17
N ALA A 193 -8.39 -7.26 6.23
CA ALA A 193 -8.49 -8.10 7.43
C ALA A 193 -7.84 -7.45 8.67
N LEU A 194 -6.66 -6.84 8.51
CA LEU A 194 -5.99 -6.10 9.59
C LEU A 194 -6.81 -4.89 10.04
N ALA A 195 -7.38 -4.11 9.12
CA ALA A 195 -8.23 -2.97 9.43
C ALA A 195 -9.51 -3.39 10.19
N ILE A 196 -10.12 -4.53 9.83
CA ILE A 196 -11.27 -5.11 10.54
C ILE A 196 -10.89 -5.50 11.97
N VAL A 197 -9.75 -6.18 12.17
CA VAL A 197 -9.27 -6.58 13.52
C VAL A 197 -8.97 -5.35 14.39
N VAL A 198 -8.31 -4.33 13.85
CA VAL A 198 -8.04 -3.08 14.57
C VAL A 198 -9.35 -2.34 14.91
N GLY A 199 -10.28 -2.22 13.96
CA GLY A 199 -11.60 -1.60 14.18
C GLY A 199 -12.42 -2.33 15.26
N PHE A 200 -12.44 -3.67 15.22
CA PHE A 200 -13.06 -4.51 16.25
C PHE A 200 -12.46 -4.24 17.64
N LEU A 201 -11.12 -4.19 17.76
CA LEU A 201 -10.45 -3.93 19.04
C LEU A 201 -10.75 -2.53 19.59
N VAL A 202 -10.83 -1.52 18.72
CA VAL A 202 -11.20 -0.14 19.11
C VAL A 202 -12.65 -0.08 19.63
N VAL A 203 -13.61 -0.70 18.94
CA VAL A 203 -15.01 -0.73 19.39
C VAL A 203 -15.16 -1.54 20.68
N PHE A 204 -14.50 -2.70 20.78
CA PHE A 204 -14.47 -3.53 21.99
C PHE A 204 -13.95 -2.74 23.21
N LEU A 205 -12.81 -2.06 23.07
CA LEU A 205 -12.20 -1.29 24.16
C LEU A 205 -13.07 -0.08 24.54
N SER A 206 -13.67 0.61 23.56
CA SER A 206 -14.58 1.72 23.79
C SER A 206 -15.81 1.28 24.60
N LEU A 207 -16.51 0.22 24.17
CA LEU A 207 -17.71 -0.25 24.87
C LEU A 207 -17.38 -0.91 26.23
N TYR A 208 -16.21 -1.54 26.36
CA TYR A 208 -15.72 -2.04 27.65
C TYR A 208 -15.56 -0.92 28.68
N THR A 209 -14.96 0.22 28.28
CA THR A 209 -14.82 1.41 29.14
C THR A 209 -16.19 2.03 29.46
N ALA A 210 -17.05 2.23 28.45
CA ALA A 210 -18.40 2.78 28.67
C ALA A 210 -19.27 1.90 29.62
N VAL A 211 -19.13 0.57 29.53
CA VAL A 211 -19.75 -0.38 30.46
C VAL A 211 -19.22 -0.21 31.89
N LEU A 212 -17.91 0.01 32.08
CA LEU A 212 -17.33 0.23 33.41
C LEU A 212 -17.84 1.54 34.04
N GLU A 213 -17.87 2.62 33.26
CA GLU A 213 -18.36 3.93 33.71
C GLU A 213 -19.85 3.88 34.11
N ARG A 214 -20.71 3.25 33.31
CA ARG A 214 -22.16 3.14 33.57
C ARG A 214 -22.56 1.99 34.51
N THR A 215 -21.60 1.31 35.17
CA THR A 215 -21.88 0.20 36.11
C THR A 215 -22.93 0.54 37.18
N ARG A 216 -22.90 1.77 37.72
CA ARG A 216 -23.86 2.23 38.75
C ARG A 216 -25.29 2.30 38.22
N GLU A 217 -25.47 2.77 37.00
CA GLU A 217 -26.78 2.91 36.33
C GLU A 217 -27.37 1.53 36.01
N ILE A 218 -26.54 0.62 35.49
CA ILE A 218 -26.90 -0.77 35.22
C ILE A 218 -27.30 -1.51 36.51
N GLY A 219 -26.62 -1.22 37.63
CA GLY A 219 -26.97 -1.73 38.95
C GLY A 219 -28.34 -1.24 39.45
N ILE A 220 -28.68 0.03 39.23
CA ILE A 220 -29.99 0.60 39.59
C ILE A 220 -31.09 -0.01 38.72
N LEU A 221 -30.88 -0.12 37.40
CA LEU A 221 -31.82 -0.78 36.49
C LEU A 221 -32.10 -2.23 36.89
N LYS A 222 -31.06 -3.00 37.24
CA LYS A 222 -31.20 -4.38 37.75
C LYS A 222 -31.96 -4.43 39.09
N ALA A 223 -31.73 -3.47 40.00
CA ALA A 223 -32.48 -3.39 41.26
C ALA A 223 -33.97 -3.06 41.06
N LEU A 224 -34.33 -2.39 39.97
CA LEU A 224 -35.71 -2.16 39.52
C LEU A 224 -36.29 -3.35 38.72
N GLY A 225 -35.60 -4.48 38.64
CA GLY A 225 -36.06 -5.69 37.95
C GLY A 225 -35.80 -5.73 36.45
N ALA A 226 -35.00 -4.81 35.88
CA ALA A 226 -34.67 -4.85 34.46
C ALA A 226 -33.90 -6.13 34.09
N SER A 227 -34.36 -6.82 33.05
CA SER A 227 -33.76 -8.09 32.64
C SER A 227 -32.35 -7.91 32.05
N PRO A 228 -31.45 -8.91 32.16
CA PRO A 228 -30.14 -8.88 31.52
C PRO A 228 -30.21 -8.62 30.00
N ALA A 229 -31.28 -9.10 29.34
CA ALA A 229 -31.52 -8.88 27.92
C ALA A 229 -31.93 -7.44 27.59
N TYR A 230 -32.63 -6.74 28.49
CA TYR A 230 -33.00 -5.33 28.30
C TYR A 230 -31.75 -4.42 28.28
N VAL A 231 -30.84 -4.62 29.24
CA VAL A 231 -29.55 -3.91 29.28
C VAL A 231 -28.72 -4.18 28.02
N LEU A 232 -28.67 -5.45 27.58
CA LEU A 232 -27.94 -5.86 26.37
C LEU A 232 -28.54 -5.24 25.08
N ASN A 233 -29.87 -5.15 24.97
CA ASN A 233 -30.56 -4.52 23.85
C ASN A 233 -30.27 -3.00 23.76
N ILE A 234 -30.17 -2.30 24.90
CA ILE A 234 -29.75 -0.89 24.93
C ILE A 234 -28.33 -0.72 24.37
N LEU A 235 -27.37 -1.52 24.87
CA LEU A 235 -25.97 -1.45 24.42
C LEU A 235 -25.82 -1.81 22.93
N PHE A 236 -26.59 -2.79 22.41
CA PHE A 236 -26.61 -3.08 20.98
C PHE A 236 -27.23 -1.93 20.16
N ARG A 237 -28.30 -1.27 20.61
CA ARG A 237 -28.87 -0.12 19.90
C ARG A 237 -27.89 1.06 19.79
N GLU A 238 -27.19 1.36 20.89
CA GLU A 238 -26.12 2.37 20.91
C GLU A 238 -24.98 1.98 19.93
N THR A 239 -24.55 0.72 19.97
CA THR A 239 -23.55 0.17 19.04
C THR A 239 -23.98 0.26 17.56
N VAL A 240 -25.23 -0.07 17.24
CA VAL A 240 -25.77 0.00 15.87
C VAL A 240 -25.82 1.43 15.36
N LEU A 241 -26.26 2.39 16.17
CA LEU A 241 -26.28 3.80 15.79
C LEU A 241 -24.86 4.34 15.54
N LEU A 242 -23.89 3.98 16.39
CA LEU A 242 -22.47 4.31 16.20
C LEU A 242 -21.89 3.66 14.93
N ALA A 243 -22.23 2.39 14.65
CA ALA A 243 -21.77 1.69 13.44
C ALA A 243 -22.34 2.31 12.15
N LEU A 244 -23.63 2.67 12.14
CA LEU A 244 -24.28 3.33 11.00
C LEU A 244 -23.70 4.74 10.76
N GLY A 245 -23.56 5.54 11.82
CA GLY A 245 -22.95 6.88 11.75
C GLY A 245 -21.49 6.83 11.28
N GLY A 246 -20.71 5.91 11.85
CA GLY A 246 -19.31 5.68 11.45
C GLY A 246 -19.17 5.20 10.00
N THR A 247 -20.08 4.34 9.52
CA THR A 247 -20.12 3.90 8.12
C THR A 247 -20.41 5.06 7.18
N LEU A 248 -21.43 5.88 7.49
CA LEU A 248 -21.81 7.03 6.66
C LEU A 248 -20.67 8.07 6.60
N LEU A 249 -20.04 8.38 7.73
CA LEU A 249 -18.89 9.27 7.79
C LEU A 249 -17.66 8.69 7.07
N GLY A 250 -17.42 7.37 7.15
CA GLY A 250 -16.33 6.69 6.45
C GLY A 250 -16.49 6.72 4.91
N ILE A 251 -17.72 6.57 4.41
CA ILE A 251 -18.03 6.72 2.98
C ILE A 251 -17.80 8.18 2.56
N LEU A 252 -18.31 9.16 3.32
CA LEU A 252 -18.10 10.58 3.04
C LEU A 252 -16.60 10.96 3.06
N PHE A 253 -15.83 10.43 4.01
CA PHE A 253 -14.39 10.66 4.09
C PHE A 253 -13.62 9.99 2.93
N SER A 254 -14.13 8.87 2.41
CA SER A 254 -13.57 8.22 1.21
C SER A 254 -13.76 9.09 -0.04
N TYR A 255 -14.88 9.79 -0.16
CA TYR A 255 -15.10 10.82 -1.19
C TYR A 255 -14.20 12.06 -0.99
N ALA A 256 -14.06 12.55 0.23
CA ALA A 256 -13.14 13.66 0.53
C ALA A 256 -11.68 13.31 0.18
N THR A 257 -11.25 12.10 0.55
CA THR A 257 -9.91 11.56 0.22
C THR A 257 -9.71 11.47 -1.29
N ARG A 258 -10.72 11.04 -2.06
CA ARG A 258 -10.67 11.05 -3.53
C ARG A 258 -10.42 12.45 -4.10
N LEU A 259 -11.10 13.49 -3.58
CA LEU A 259 -10.91 14.87 -4.04
C LEU A 259 -9.50 15.39 -3.73
N VAL A 260 -8.92 15.01 -2.59
CA VAL A 260 -7.53 15.35 -2.24
C VAL A 260 -6.54 14.62 -3.15
N ILE A 261 -6.68 13.31 -3.35
CA ILE A 261 -5.80 12.54 -4.24
C ILE A 261 -5.89 13.06 -5.69
N MET A 262 -7.10 13.36 -6.18
CA MET A 262 -7.31 13.88 -7.53
C MET A 262 -6.80 15.32 -7.74
N SER A 263 -6.59 16.11 -6.69
CA SER A 263 -5.97 17.44 -6.80
C SER A 263 -4.45 17.42 -6.67
N TRP A 264 -3.87 16.44 -5.96
CA TRP A 264 -2.41 16.30 -5.80
C TRP A 264 -1.75 15.47 -6.91
N ALA A 265 -2.41 14.41 -7.38
CA ALA A 265 -1.84 13.46 -8.34
C ALA A 265 -2.87 12.94 -9.37
N PRO A 266 -3.53 13.81 -10.17
CA PRO A 266 -4.58 13.38 -11.10
C PRO A 266 -4.14 12.26 -12.06
N ALA A 267 -3.07 12.46 -12.84
CA ALA A 267 -2.74 11.57 -13.95
C ALA A 267 -2.42 10.13 -13.54
N SER A 268 -1.85 9.94 -12.34
CA SER A 268 -1.25 8.67 -11.92
C SER A 268 -2.19 7.71 -11.21
N LEU A 269 -3.17 8.20 -10.45
CA LEU A 269 -3.96 7.39 -9.51
C LEU A 269 -5.46 7.71 -9.61
N THR A 270 -6.13 7.12 -10.61
CA THR A 270 -7.59 7.16 -10.74
C THR A 270 -8.26 6.32 -9.65
N GLN A 271 -8.56 6.92 -8.50
CA GLN A 271 -9.37 6.28 -7.45
C GLN A 271 -10.82 6.09 -7.94
N MET A 272 -11.07 4.95 -8.57
CA MET A 272 -12.40 4.49 -8.93
C MET A 272 -13.11 3.99 -7.66
N ILE A 273 -14.18 4.68 -7.26
CA ILE A 273 -15.05 4.24 -6.16
C ILE A 273 -16.06 3.27 -6.76
N VAL A 274 -16.02 2.01 -6.32
CA VAL A 274 -16.99 0.97 -6.70
C VAL A 274 -18.13 0.96 -5.67
N PRO A 275 -19.37 1.36 -6.02
CA PRO A 275 -20.45 1.52 -5.04
C PRO A 275 -20.86 0.22 -4.35
N ASP A 276 -20.73 -0.92 -5.04
CA ASP A 276 -21.12 -2.26 -4.56
C ASP A 276 -20.43 -2.63 -3.23
N TRP A 277 -19.21 -2.11 -3.02
CA TRP A 277 -18.44 -2.32 -1.80
C TRP A 277 -19.00 -1.58 -0.57
N TRP A 278 -19.89 -0.60 -0.71
CA TRP A 278 -20.47 0.10 0.45
C TRP A 278 -21.39 -0.80 1.28
N GLY A 279 -22.18 -1.67 0.61
CA GLY A 279 -23.01 -2.65 1.29
C GLY A 279 -22.16 -3.67 2.07
N ILE A 280 -21.07 -4.13 1.44
CA ILE A 280 -20.10 -5.05 2.05
C ILE A 280 -19.39 -4.37 3.24
N ALA A 281 -18.90 -3.14 3.07
CA ALA A 281 -18.22 -2.38 4.12
C ALA A 281 -19.14 -2.07 5.31
N GLY A 282 -20.40 -1.68 5.05
CA GLY A 282 -21.41 -1.46 6.09
C GLY A 282 -21.78 -2.74 6.84
N ALA A 283 -21.94 -3.86 6.13
CA ALA A 283 -22.17 -5.17 6.75
C ALA A 283 -20.99 -5.62 7.62
N ILE A 284 -19.75 -5.42 7.16
CA ILE A 284 -18.52 -5.70 7.92
C ILE A 284 -18.42 -4.79 9.15
N ALA A 285 -18.67 -3.50 9.02
CA ALA A 285 -18.63 -2.54 10.14
C ALA A 285 -19.70 -2.88 11.19
N LEU A 286 -20.92 -3.19 10.77
CA LEU A 286 -22.02 -3.59 11.65
C LEU A 286 -21.73 -4.93 12.35
N ALA A 287 -21.27 -5.94 11.61
CA ALA A 287 -20.91 -7.24 12.19
C ALA A 287 -19.73 -7.12 13.17
N GLY A 288 -18.68 -6.40 12.81
CA GLY A 288 -17.52 -6.15 13.68
C GLY A 288 -17.89 -5.40 14.95
N ALA A 289 -18.73 -4.36 14.84
CA ALA A 289 -19.21 -3.61 16.00
C ALA A 289 -20.11 -4.45 16.92
N LEU A 290 -21.06 -5.20 16.36
CA LEU A 290 -21.92 -6.12 17.13
C LEU A 290 -21.10 -7.21 17.83
N LEU A 291 -20.15 -7.85 17.12
CA LEU A 291 -19.24 -8.83 17.71
C LEU A 291 -18.41 -8.22 18.85
N GLY A 292 -17.83 -7.03 18.64
CA GLY A 292 -17.08 -6.30 19.67
C GLY A 292 -17.93 -5.95 20.89
N ALA A 293 -19.24 -5.70 20.70
CA ALA A 293 -20.19 -5.42 21.76
C ALA A 293 -20.65 -6.66 22.55
N THR A 294 -20.64 -7.86 21.94
CA THR A 294 -21.17 -9.08 22.58
C THR A 294 -20.54 -9.36 23.95
N TYR A 295 -19.21 -9.39 24.04
CA TYR A 295 -18.50 -9.73 25.27
C TYR A 295 -18.71 -8.70 26.41
N PRO A 296 -18.42 -7.39 26.25
CA PRO A 296 -18.64 -6.42 27.32
C PRO A 296 -20.13 -6.29 27.67
N GLY A 297 -21.04 -6.36 26.68
CA GLY A 297 -22.49 -6.34 26.92
C GLY A 297 -22.98 -7.55 27.71
N TRP A 298 -22.54 -8.76 27.37
CA TRP A 298 -22.87 -9.99 28.09
C TRP A 298 -22.28 -10.00 29.51
N ARG A 299 -21.07 -9.47 29.67
CA ARG A 299 -20.41 -9.29 30.98
C ARG A 299 -21.16 -8.26 31.86
N ALA A 300 -21.67 -7.18 31.27
CA ALA A 300 -22.53 -6.20 31.95
C ALA A 300 -23.92 -6.77 32.30
N ALA A 301 -24.48 -7.58 31.40
CA ALA A 301 -25.73 -8.29 31.62
C ALA A 301 -25.61 -9.32 32.75
N ARG A 302 -24.46 -10.00 32.87
CA ARG A 302 -24.19 -11.04 33.90
C ARG A 302 -23.53 -10.56 35.19
N SER A 303 -22.95 -9.36 35.25
CA SER A 303 -22.36 -8.85 36.49
C SER A 303 -23.42 -8.76 37.59
N GLU A 304 -23.20 -9.44 38.71
CA GLU A 304 -24.10 -9.41 39.85
C GLU A 304 -24.14 -7.99 40.44
N SER A 305 -25.28 -7.62 41.00
CA SER A 305 -25.44 -6.31 41.62
C SER A 305 -24.52 -6.20 42.84
N TYR A 306 -23.45 -5.40 42.72
CA TYR A 306 -22.69 -4.89 43.87
C TYR A 306 -23.58 -3.95 44.71
N GLY A 307 -24.54 -4.53 45.41
CA GLY A 307 -25.34 -3.83 46.40
C GLY A 307 -24.40 -3.30 47.49
N PRO A 308 -24.48 -2.02 47.89
CA PRO A 308 -23.66 -1.46 48.96
C PRO A 308 -24.14 -1.92 50.35
N ALA A 309 -24.51 -3.20 50.48
CA ALA A 309 -24.78 -3.89 51.74
C ALA A 309 -23.46 -4.18 52.47
N ARG A 310 -22.64 -3.14 52.71
CA ARG A 310 -21.62 -3.16 53.76
C ARG A 310 -22.35 -3.47 55.05
N ARG A 311 -22.27 -4.73 55.51
CA ARG A 311 -22.76 -5.16 56.80
C ARG A 311 -21.89 -4.51 57.87
N ILE A 312 -22.19 -3.25 58.20
CA ILE A 312 -21.60 -2.54 59.33
C ILE A 312 -22.11 -3.27 60.58
N SER A 313 -21.34 -4.25 61.02
CA SER A 313 -21.49 -4.87 62.34
C SER A 313 -21.22 -3.79 63.38
N LEU A 314 -22.31 -3.19 63.89
CA LEU A 314 -22.28 -2.32 65.05
C LEU A 314 -21.80 -3.14 66.26
N CYS A 315 -20.48 -3.16 66.47
CA CYS A 315 -19.85 -3.67 67.67
C CYS A 315 -20.22 -2.76 68.86
N ARG A 316 -21.43 -2.98 69.42
CA ARG A 316 -21.74 -2.57 70.79
C ARG A 316 -20.79 -3.33 71.72
N GLY A 317 -19.68 -2.68 72.09
CA GLY A 317 -18.54 -3.34 72.72
C GLY A 317 -17.60 -2.37 73.43
N THR A 318 -18.12 -1.68 74.45
CA THR A 318 -17.42 -1.38 75.71
C THR A 318 -16.06 -0.65 75.66
N PHE A 319 -16.12 0.67 75.91
CA PHE A 319 -15.27 1.40 76.89
C PHE A 319 -13.74 1.47 76.67
N GLY A 320 -13.19 2.69 76.49
CA GLY A 320 -11.74 2.87 76.32
C GLY A 320 -11.25 4.31 76.13
N ILE A 321 -11.73 5.28 76.93
CA ILE A 321 -11.24 6.67 76.87
C ILE A 321 -9.83 6.74 77.46
N ARG A 322 -8.83 7.20 76.68
CA ARG A 322 -7.60 7.79 77.25
C ARG A 322 -7.13 9.00 76.44
N GLN A 323 -6.67 10.01 77.16
CA GLN A 323 -6.64 11.40 76.69
C GLN A 323 -5.56 11.73 75.65
N VAL A 324 -5.85 12.80 74.92
CA VAL A 324 -4.90 13.68 74.23
C VAL A 324 -3.76 14.09 75.17
N HIS A 325 -2.53 14.12 74.65
CA HIS A 325 -1.49 15.02 75.16
C HIS A 325 -0.75 15.68 73.99
N THR A 326 -1.09 16.95 73.74
CA THR A 326 -0.29 17.84 72.90
C THR A 326 0.86 18.40 73.73
N VAL A 327 2.09 18.36 73.19
CA VAL A 327 3.22 19.15 73.67
C VAL A 327 3.84 19.83 72.46
N SER A 328 4.18 21.12 72.59
CA SER A 328 4.56 21.99 71.48
C SER A 328 5.92 22.67 71.69
N HIS A 329 6.54 23.06 70.56
CA HIS A 329 7.61 24.06 70.48
C HIS A 329 8.99 23.68 71.08
N PRO A 330 10.07 24.44 70.80
CA PRO A 330 10.47 24.80 69.43
C PRO A 330 11.99 24.76 69.16
N GLY A 331 12.35 24.58 67.88
CA GLY A 331 13.40 25.37 67.23
C GLY A 331 14.88 25.04 67.46
N ARG A 332 15.62 24.92 66.35
CA ARG A 332 16.80 25.75 66.03
C ARG A 332 17.15 25.61 64.54
N ALA A 333 17.57 26.71 63.93
CA ALA A 333 17.97 26.74 62.52
C ALA A 333 19.50 26.85 62.39
N PHE A 334 20.11 25.98 61.58
CA PHE A 334 21.47 26.04 61.03
C PHE A 334 21.55 24.99 59.89
N GLY A 335 22.35 25.14 58.83
CA GLY A 335 23.20 26.27 58.48
C GLY A 335 24.31 25.90 57.48
N ALA A 336 23.94 25.62 56.24
CA ALA A 336 24.79 25.58 55.02
C ALA A 336 25.83 24.44 54.80
N HIS A 337 26.21 24.35 53.51
CA HIS A 337 27.44 23.82 52.90
C HIS A 337 27.76 22.31 52.74
N PHE A 338 27.72 21.88 51.46
CA PHE A 338 28.82 21.25 50.70
C PHE A 338 29.70 20.14 51.35
N ARG A 339 29.54 18.91 50.85
CA ARG A 339 30.47 18.34 49.83
C ARG A 339 30.01 17.01 49.23
N ASN A 340 30.40 16.77 47.98
CA ASN A 340 30.29 15.48 47.29
C ASN A 340 31.57 14.64 47.52
N ARG A 341 31.46 13.32 47.75
CA ARG A 341 32.59 12.38 47.61
C ARG A 341 32.16 10.92 47.41
N HIS A 342 32.71 10.28 46.38
CA HIS A 342 32.74 8.81 46.28
C HIS A 342 33.65 8.20 47.34
N SER A 343 33.35 6.96 47.77
CA SER A 343 34.38 5.93 47.92
C SER A 343 33.81 4.51 47.73
N ARG A 344 34.51 3.68 46.96
CA ARG A 344 34.29 2.22 46.89
C ARG A 344 35.00 1.55 48.07
N ARG A 345 34.59 0.32 48.44
CA ARG A 345 35.56 -0.70 48.92
C ARG A 345 35.17 -2.10 48.44
N VAL A 346 36.20 -2.86 48.09
CA VAL A 346 36.17 -4.27 47.63
C VAL A 346 37.13 -5.05 48.53
N ARG A 347 36.90 -6.35 48.74
CA ARG A 347 37.94 -7.29 49.24
C ARG A 347 37.76 -8.69 48.62
N LEU A 348 38.80 -9.52 48.68
CA LEU A 348 39.06 -10.66 47.77
C LEU A 348 39.56 -11.93 48.50
N LYS A 349 39.40 -13.09 47.82
CA LYS A 349 40.22 -14.35 47.70
C LYS A 349 41.42 -14.61 48.66
N PRO A 350 41.75 -15.88 49.04
CA PRO A 350 42.21 -17.02 48.17
C PRO A 350 41.17 -18.18 48.02
N ALA A 351 41.32 -19.31 47.30
CA ALA A 351 42.33 -19.93 46.37
C ALA A 351 43.35 -20.99 46.90
N LEU A 352 43.83 -21.88 45.97
CA LEU A 352 44.79 -23.03 46.06
C LEU A 352 44.17 -24.46 46.26
N ARG A 353 44.67 -25.61 45.70
CA ARG A 353 45.59 -25.94 44.55
C ARG A 353 45.72 -27.48 44.25
N ARG A 354 45.64 -27.95 42.97
CA ARG A 354 46.06 -29.29 42.40
C ARG A 354 45.30 -30.54 42.96
N ARG A 355 45.32 -31.79 42.43
CA ARG A 355 46.00 -32.63 41.35
C ARG A 355 45.02 -33.84 41.05
N ALA A 356 45.12 -34.82 40.12
CA ALA A 356 45.83 -35.15 38.86
C ALA A 356 45.17 -36.41 38.18
N HIS A 357 45.60 -36.80 36.95
CA HIS A 357 45.22 -38.00 36.14
C HIS A 357 43.76 -38.04 35.60
N GLY A 358 43.46 -38.68 34.44
CA GLY A 358 44.33 -39.30 33.43
C GLY A 358 43.57 -39.87 32.20
N SER A 359 44.32 -40.43 31.23
CA SER A 359 43.88 -41.14 29.99
C SER A 359 43.20 -40.36 28.85
N ALA A 360 43.54 -40.79 27.62
CA ALA A 360 43.09 -40.44 26.26
C ALA A 360 43.27 -41.74 25.40
N PRO A 361 43.26 -41.81 24.03
CA PRO A 361 43.29 -40.77 23.00
C PRO A 361 42.41 -41.05 21.73
N GLN A 362 42.81 -40.43 20.60
CA GLN A 362 42.35 -40.60 19.20
C GLN A 362 41.01 -39.94 18.82
N ASP A 363 40.79 -39.41 17.62
CA ASP A 363 41.68 -38.88 16.55
C ASP A 363 40.84 -37.94 15.63
N GLY A 364 41.36 -37.16 14.67
CA GLY A 364 42.74 -36.98 14.20
C GLY A 364 42.90 -35.67 13.39
N GLY A 365 43.98 -35.54 12.60
CA GLY A 365 44.35 -34.30 11.88
C GLY A 365 43.36 -33.83 10.79
N LEU A 366 43.50 -32.63 10.19
CA LEU A 366 44.74 -31.93 9.82
C LEU A 366 44.81 -30.40 10.12
N ARG A 367 46.00 -29.83 9.88
CA ARG A 367 46.43 -28.41 9.97
C ARG A 367 45.76 -27.53 8.89
N ILE A 368 45.48 -26.24 9.07
CA ILE A 368 46.25 -25.06 9.54
C ILE A 368 47.31 -24.54 8.54
N SER A 369 46.93 -23.50 7.78
CA SER A 369 47.65 -22.21 7.55
C SER A 369 46.60 -21.20 7.01
N GLU A 370 46.38 -20.01 7.59
CA GLU A 370 47.24 -18.79 7.64
C GLU A 370 47.25 -18.08 6.26
N ILE A 371 46.80 -16.83 6.11
CA ILE A 371 47.43 -15.56 6.57
C ILE A 371 46.36 -14.47 6.94
N GLN A 372 46.78 -13.43 7.66
CA GLN A 372 45.98 -12.32 8.25
C GLN A 372 45.69 -11.11 7.31
N PRO A 373 44.80 -10.16 7.70
CA PRO A 373 44.22 -9.16 6.79
C PRO A 373 44.95 -7.81 6.71
N ALA A 374 44.62 -7.03 5.68
CA ALA A 374 44.96 -5.61 5.57
C ALA A 374 43.78 -4.71 5.99
N ALA A 375 44.07 -3.66 6.75
CA ALA A 375 43.11 -2.62 7.11
C ALA A 375 43.35 -1.34 6.28
N TYR A 376 42.29 -0.56 6.03
CA TYR A 376 42.43 0.81 5.58
C TYR A 376 41.42 1.71 6.28
N ALA A 377 41.91 2.80 6.88
CA ALA A 377 41.09 3.87 7.44
C ALA A 377 41.29 5.12 6.58
N TYR A 378 40.23 5.92 6.42
CA TYR A 378 40.32 7.24 5.82
C TYR A 378 39.85 8.30 6.80
N ARG A 379 40.56 9.44 6.85
CA ARG A 379 40.33 10.50 7.84
C ARG A 379 40.16 11.84 7.13
N SER A 380 39.26 12.65 7.67
CA SER A 380 38.91 14.00 7.22
C SER A 380 40.12 14.94 7.04
N ARG A 381 40.04 15.75 5.99
CA ARG A 381 40.23 17.21 6.09
C ARG A 381 38.98 17.89 5.55
#